data_AF-A0A812K512-F1
#
_entry.id   AF-A0A812K512-F1
#
_cell.length_a   1.000
_cell.length_b   1.000
_cell.length_c   1.000
_cell.angle_alpha   90.00
_cell.angle_beta   90.00
_cell.angle_gamma   90.00
#
_symmetry.space_group_name_H-M   'P 1'
#
loop_
_entity.id
_entity.type
_entity.pdbx_description
1 polymer ?
#
loop_
_entity_poly.entity_id
_entity_poly.type
_entity_poly.pdbx_seq_one_letter_code
_entity_poly.pdbx_strand_id
1 'polypeptide(L)'
;GSRERCWNWRDAEGPFLKETLEARGSSYNGYPVSPNYVGAYSLDGLAIAMHSFYHTASFMEALTRCVNFLGDADSTGAICGQMAGAFYGLSAIDARLVSRLRRWDCDEVALRGALLHVLGASASCRDLSTPCKPVNA
;
A
#
# COMPACT_ATOMS: atom_id res chain seq x y z
N GLY A 1 7.83 -25.59 1.53
CA GLY A 1 6.54 -24.94 1.23
C GLY A 1 6.67 -24.07 0.00
N SER A 2 5.61 -23.36 -0.39
CA SER A 2 5.68 -22.35 -1.48
C SER A 2 6.72 -21.27 -1.16
N ARG A 3 7.46 -20.80 -2.18
CA ARG A 3 8.45 -19.71 -2.07
C ARG A 3 7.80 -18.32 -1.94
N GLU A 4 6.49 -18.25 -2.05
CA GLU A 4 5.68 -17.02 -1.98
C GLU A 4 4.51 -17.23 -1.02
N ARG A 5 4.75 -17.93 0.10
CA ARG A 5 3.70 -18.20 1.10
C ARG A 5 3.09 -16.92 1.66
N CYS A 6 3.85 -15.83 1.65
CA CYS A 6 3.35 -14.50 2.01
C CYS A 6 2.17 -14.02 1.19
N TRP A 7 1.93 -14.59 0.02
CA TRP A 7 0.73 -14.28 -0.76
C TRP A 7 -0.58 -14.83 -0.21
N ASN A 8 -0.53 -15.65 0.84
CA ASN A 8 -1.68 -15.92 1.66
C ASN A 8 -1.91 -14.79 2.69
N TRP A 9 -1.88 -13.53 2.24
CA TRP A 9 -1.94 -12.33 3.09
C TRP A 9 -3.28 -12.17 3.83
N ARG A 10 -4.35 -12.84 3.37
CA ARG A 10 -5.67 -12.86 4.04
C ARG A 10 -5.71 -13.77 5.26
N ASP A 11 -4.77 -14.68 5.40
CA ASP A 11 -4.68 -15.53 6.57
C ASP A 11 -4.45 -14.68 7.83
N ALA A 12 -5.13 -15.00 8.92
CA ALA A 12 -5.01 -14.28 10.18
C ALA A 12 -3.61 -14.48 10.81
N GLU A 13 -3.00 -15.64 10.57
CA GLU A 13 -1.64 -15.95 11.04
C GLU A 13 -0.56 -15.54 10.01
N GLY A 14 -0.98 -14.97 8.89
CA GLY A 14 -0.12 -14.47 7.83
C GLY A 14 0.66 -13.20 8.23
N PRO A 15 1.48 -12.65 7.32
CA PRO A 15 1.73 -13.11 5.96
C PRO A 15 2.97 -14.02 5.86
N PHE A 16 3.24 -14.91 6.84
CA PHE A 16 4.23 -16.00 6.74
C PHE A 16 5.60 -15.60 6.15
N LEU A 17 6.13 -14.43 6.53
CA LEU A 17 7.34 -13.84 5.93
C LEU A 17 8.57 -14.70 6.20
N LYS A 18 8.67 -15.25 7.41
CA LYS A 18 9.78 -16.10 7.82
C LYS A 18 9.85 -17.36 6.98
N GLU A 19 8.73 -18.07 6.84
CA GLU A 19 8.63 -19.29 6.03
C GLU A 19 8.87 -19.00 4.55
N THR A 20 8.47 -17.81 4.09
CA THR A 20 8.75 -17.33 2.74
C THR A 20 10.25 -17.16 2.52
N LEU A 21 10.95 -16.48 3.44
CA LEU A 21 12.41 -16.32 3.37
C LEU A 21 13.15 -17.66 3.47
N GLU A 22 12.76 -18.53 4.41
CA GLU A 22 13.34 -19.86 4.55
C GLU A 22 13.18 -20.70 3.26
N ALA A 23 11.99 -20.66 2.63
CA ALA A 23 11.74 -21.37 1.39
C ALA A 23 12.53 -20.80 0.19
N ARG A 24 12.88 -19.51 0.22
CA ARG A 24 13.71 -18.85 -0.79
C ARG A 24 15.21 -19.17 -0.62
N GLY A 25 15.66 -19.50 0.59
CA GLY A 25 17.07 -19.81 0.86
C GLY A 25 17.98 -18.60 0.67
N SER A 26 19.18 -18.80 0.12
CA SER A 26 20.17 -17.71 -0.08
C SER A 26 19.94 -16.87 -1.33
N SER A 27 19.11 -17.33 -2.28
CA SER A 27 18.87 -16.64 -3.55
C SER A 27 17.50 -16.94 -4.13
N TYR A 28 16.84 -15.93 -4.66
CA TYR A 28 15.53 -16.06 -5.30
C TYR A 28 15.44 -15.16 -6.53
N ASN A 29 14.95 -15.72 -7.65
CA ASN A 29 14.87 -15.04 -8.95
C ASN A 29 16.18 -14.36 -9.41
N GLY A 30 17.33 -14.97 -9.08
CA GLY A 30 18.67 -14.45 -9.45
C GLY A 30 19.24 -13.40 -8.51
N TYR A 31 18.53 -13.02 -7.45
CA TYR A 31 18.98 -12.04 -6.46
C TYR A 31 19.27 -12.70 -5.11
N PRO A 32 20.22 -12.16 -4.32
CA PRO A 32 20.48 -12.65 -2.97
C PRO A 32 19.29 -12.36 -2.06
N VAL A 33 19.02 -13.28 -1.13
CA VAL A 33 17.97 -13.14 -0.13
C VAL A 33 18.61 -12.85 1.21
N SER A 34 18.23 -11.73 1.82
CA SER A 34 18.62 -11.43 3.20
C SER A 34 17.67 -12.15 4.17
N PRO A 35 18.18 -12.95 5.12
CA PRO A 35 17.34 -13.64 6.08
C PRO A 35 16.69 -12.70 7.11
N ASN A 36 17.22 -11.48 7.25
CA ASN A 36 16.82 -10.52 8.30
C ASN A 36 16.24 -9.22 7.73
N TYR A 37 15.95 -9.16 6.43
CA TYR A 37 15.38 -7.98 5.79
C TYR A 37 14.28 -8.36 4.80
N VAL A 38 13.10 -7.74 4.94
CA VAL A 38 11.89 -8.03 4.17
C VAL A 38 11.22 -6.75 3.70
N GLY A 39 10.30 -6.87 2.74
CA GLY A 39 9.44 -5.77 2.28
C GLY A 39 9.96 -5.05 1.03
N ALA A 40 11.27 -5.02 0.79
CA ALA A 40 11.84 -4.37 -0.40
C ALA A 40 11.60 -5.17 -1.70
N TYR A 41 11.36 -6.48 -1.62
CA TYR A 41 10.85 -7.22 -2.76
C TYR A 41 9.36 -6.90 -2.90
N SER A 42 8.94 -6.43 -4.09
CA SER A 42 7.61 -5.84 -4.29
C SER A 42 6.45 -6.75 -3.87
N LEU A 43 6.58 -8.07 -4.03
CA LEU A 43 5.55 -9.02 -3.58
C LEU A 43 5.47 -9.12 -2.05
N ASP A 44 6.62 -9.06 -1.36
CA ASP A 44 6.64 -9.07 0.11
C ASP A 44 6.04 -7.76 0.65
N GLY A 45 6.46 -6.63 0.09
CA GLY A 45 6.00 -5.33 0.53
C GLY A 45 4.50 -5.14 0.34
N LEU A 46 3.98 -5.58 -0.81
CA LEU A 46 2.55 -5.55 -1.07
C LEU A 46 1.79 -6.56 -0.18
N ALA A 47 2.32 -7.76 0.07
CA ALA A 47 1.72 -8.72 1.01
C ALA A 47 1.61 -8.16 2.43
N ILE A 48 2.65 -7.52 2.94
CA ILE A 48 2.68 -6.86 4.25
C ILE A 48 1.60 -5.77 4.32
N ALA A 49 1.55 -4.90 3.31
CA ALA A 49 0.62 -3.78 3.25
C ALA A 49 -0.84 -4.26 3.17
N MET A 50 -1.12 -5.26 2.32
CA MET A 50 -2.47 -5.82 2.16
C MET A 50 -2.93 -6.58 3.39
N HIS A 51 -2.06 -7.40 4.00
CA HIS A 51 -2.36 -8.08 5.26
C HIS A 51 -2.71 -7.07 6.35
N SER A 52 -1.88 -6.02 6.49
CA SER A 52 -2.08 -5.00 7.51
C SER A 52 -3.37 -4.22 7.33
N PHE A 53 -3.69 -3.83 6.09
CA PHE A 53 -4.93 -3.15 5.76
C PHE A 53 -6.16 -4.04 5.99
N TYR A 54 -6.13 -5.30 5.52
CA TYR A 54 -7.27 -6.20 5.58
C TYR A 54 -7.67 -6.61 7.00
N HIS A 55 -6.71 -6.77 7.90
CA HIS A 55 -6.92 -7.24 9.28
C HIS A 55 -7.07 -6.10 10.30
N THR A 56 -7.51 -4.93 9.86
CA THR A 56 -7.69 -3.74 10.72
C THR A 56 -8.99 -3.00 10.44
N ALA A 57 -9.42 -2.18 11.39
CA ALA A 57 -10.67 -1.43 11.31
C ALA A 57 -10.46 0.09 11.20
N SER A 58 -9.21 0.59 11.24
CA SER A 58 -8.91 2.01 11.11
C SER A 58 -7.59 2.27 10.39
N PHE A 59 -7.44 3.49 9.85
CA PHE A 59 -6.20 3.96 9.22
C PHE A 59 -4.99 3.76 10.14
N MET A 60 -5.12 4.17 11.40
CA MET A 60 -4.02 4.12 12.36
C MET A 60 -3.67 2.70 12.77
N GLU A 61 -4.65 1.81 12.91
CA GLU A 61 -4.38 0.38 13.14
C GLU A 61 -3.68 -0.27 11.95
N ALA A 62 -4.13 0.01 10.71
CA ALA A 62 -3.55 -0.51 9.48
C ALA A 62 -2.07 -0.11 9.37
N LEU A 63 -1.81 1.19 9.50
CA LEU A 63 -0.47 1.75 9.37
C LEU A 63 0.44 1.26 10.51
N THR A 64 -0.05 1.25 11.74
CA THR A 64 0.72 0.77 12.90
C THR A 64 1.08 -0.70 12.74
N ARG A 65 0.15 -1.55 12.32
CA ARG A 65 0.45 -2.96 12.04
C ARG A 65 1.50 -3.10 10.95
N CYS A 66 1.35 -2.36 9.85
CA CYS A 66 2.26 -2.42 8.71
C CYS A 66 3.69 -2.09 9.09
N VAL A 67 3.93 -0.96 9.76
CA VAL A 67 5.29 -0.54 10.12
C VAL A 67 5.95 -1.44 11.16
N ASN A 68 5.15 -2.15 11.98
CA ASN A 68 5.66 -3.13 12.95
C ASN A 68 6.09 -4.45 12.33
N PHE A 69 5.87 -4.67 11.01
CA PHE A 69 6.57 -5.75 10.28
C PHE A 69 8.05 -5.43 10.03
N LEU A 70 8.50 -4.20 10.32
CA LEU A 70 9.89 -3.75 10.16
C LEU A 70 10.37 -3.91 8.71
N GLY A 71 11.68 -4.11 8.52
CA GLY A 71 12.29 -4.18 7.20
C GLY A 71 12.16 -2.86 6.46
N ASP A 72 11.63 -2.93 5.24
CA ASP A 72 11.36 -1.78 4.36
C ASP A 72 10.07 -1.03 4.76
N ALA A 73 9.96 -0.70 6.04
CA ALA A 73 8.73 -0.22 6.68
C ALA A 73 8.21 1.13 6.12
N ASP A 74 9.10 1.97 5.59
CA ASP A 74 8.75 3.21 4.92
C ASP A 74 8.02 2.94 3.59
N SER A 75 8.52 2.02 2.77
CA SER A 75 7.87 1.59 1.52
C SER A 75 6.56 0.86 1.78
N THR A 76 6.56 -0.15 2.67
CA THR A 76 5.34 -0.93 2.97
C THR A 76 4.29 -0.07 3.67
N GLY A 77 4.72 0.82 4.56
CA GLY A 77 3.89 1.85 5.19
C GLY A 77 3.29 2.81 4.17
N ALA A 78 4.05 3.26 3.17
CA ALA A 78 3.55 4.11 2.10
C ALA A 78 2.51 3.40 1.21
N ILE A 79 2.70 2.12 0.89
CA ILE A 79 1.71 1.31 0.15
C ILE A 79 0.43 1.13 0.98
N CYS A 80 0.58 0.73 2.25
CA CYS A 80 -0.54 0.56 3.18
C CYS A 80 -1.31 1.88 3.37
N GLY A 81 -0.60 2.99 3.56
CA GLY A 81 -1.15 4.32 3.74
C GLY A 81 -1.93 4.82 2.53
N GLN A 82 -1.51 4.49 1.30
CA GLN A 82 -2.28 4.80 0.10
C GLN A 82 -3.61 4.05 0.07
N MET A 83 -3.62 2.74 0.34
CA MET A 83 -4.85 1.94 0.38
C MET A 83 -5.77 2.37 1.52
N ALA A 84 -5.25 2.47 2.73
CA ALA A 84 -5.99 2.86 3.92
C ALA A 84 -6.49 4.32 3.80
N GLY A 85 -5.69 5.23 3.26
CA GLY A 85 -6.07 6.63 3.06
C GLY A 85 -7.19 6.78 2.02
N ALA A 86 -7.15 6.01 0.93
CA ALA A 86 -8.22 5.97 -0.05
C ALA A 86 -9.53 5.41 0.53
N PHE A 87 -9.44 4.43 1.45
CA PHE A 87 -10.60 3.77 2.04
C PHE A 87 -11.21 4.54 3.22
N TYR A 88 -10.41 4.92 4.21
CA TYR A 88 -10.87 5.60 5.43
C TYR A 88 -10.97 7.13 5.29
N GLY A 89 -10.32 7.71 4.27
CA GLY A 89 -10.32 9.15 4.02
C GLY A 89 -9.33 9.94 4.87
N LEU A 90 -9.10 11.20 4.46
CA LEU A 90 -8.13 12.10 5.09
C LEU A 90 -8.42 12.39 6.56
N SER A 91 -9.70 12.49 6.95
CA SER A 91 -10.12 12.77 8.32
C SER A 91 -9.81 11.64 9.31
N ALA A 92 -9.53 10.43 8.82
CA ALA A 92 -9.15 9.30 9.66
C ALA A 92 -7.65 9.28 10.03
N ILE A 93 -6.83 10.12 9.40
CA ILE A 93 -5.39 10.22 9.68
C ILE A 93 -5.19 11.05 10.96
N ASP A 94 -4.37 10.54 11.89
CA ASP A 94 -4.03 11.28 13.12
C ASP A 94 -3.42 12.65 12.77
N ALA A 95 -4.04 13.72 13.27
CA ALA A 95 -3.64 15.10 13.02
C ALA A 95 -2.18 15.40 13.43
N ARG A 96 -1.61 14.63 14.37
CA ARG A 96 -0.19 14.74 14.75
C ARG A 96 0.74 14.30 13.61
N LEU A 97 0.34 13.31 12.81
CA LEU A 97 1.11 12.90 11.64
C LEU A 97 1.03 13.95 10.53
N VAL A 98 -0.16 14.47 10.27
CA VAL A 98 -0.38 15.52 9.27
C VAL A 98 0.41 16.78 9.61
N SER A 99 0.37 17.24 10.86
CA SER A 99 1.14 18.40 11.30
C SER A 99 2.65 18.18 11.19
N ARG A 100 3.15 16.97 11.47
CA ARG A 100 4.56 16.61 11.27
C ARG A 100 4.98 16.59 9.80
N LEU A 101 4.13 16.07 8.91
CA LEU A 101 4.38 16.09 7.47
C LEU A 101 4.49 17.52 6.95
N ARG A 102 3.50 18.37 7.28
CA ARG A 102 3.44 19.77 6.86
C ARG A 102 4.66 20.59 7.22
N ARG A 103 5.33 20.26 8.32
CA ARG A 103 6.59 20.92 8.74
C ARG A 103 7.67 20.86 7.65
N TRP A 104 7.69 19.80 6.86
CA TRP A 104 8.74 19.56 5.86
C TRP A 104 8.21 19.61 4.43
N ASP A 105 6.93 19.28 4.23
CA ASP A 105 6.29 19.17 2.92
C ASP A 105 5.71 20.49 2.41
N CYS A 106 5.53 21.51 3.25
CA CYS A 106 4.95 22.81 2.85
C CYS A 106 3.60 22.68 2.11
N ASP A 107 2.76 21.71 2.51
CA ASP A 107 1.46 21.37 1.90
C ASP A 107 1.50 20.86 0.45
N GLU A 108 2.67 20.48 -0.07
CA GLU A 108 2.83 20.02 -1.46
C GLU A 108 2.04 18.73 -1.76
N VAL A 109 2.01 17.77 -0.81
CA VAL A 109 1.21 16.55 -0.92
C VAL A 109 -0.28 16.88 -0.96
N ALA A 110 -0.75 17.78 -0.10
CA ALA A 110 -2.16 18.18 -0.07
C ALA A 110 -2.56 18.89 -1.36
N LEU A 111 -1.70 19.77 -1.88
CA LEU A 111 -1.90 20.46 -3.15
C LEU A 111 -1.97 19.49 -4.33
N ARG A 112 -1.06 18.51 -4.40
CA ARG A 112 -1.10 17.46 -5.43
C ARG A 112 -2.37 16.62 -5.35
N GLY A 113 -2.81 16.26 -4.15
CA GLY A 113 -4.08 15.56 -3.95
C GLY A 113 -5.28 16.36 -4.49
N ALA A 114 -5.35 17.65 -4.16
CA ALA A 114 -6.39 18.55 -4.67
C ALA A 114 -6.34 18.70 -6.20
N LEU A 115 -5.14 18.85 -6.77
CA LEU A 115 -4.95 18.95 -8.22
C LEU A 115 -5.41 17.67 -8.93
N LEU A 116 -5.01 16.48 -8.44
CA LEU A 116 -5.44 15.20 -8.99
C LEU A 116 -6.96 15.04 -8.93
N HIS A 117 -7.60 15.46 -7.84
CA HIS A 117 -9.05 15.42 -7.72
C HIS A 117 -9.75 16.31 -8.77
N VAL A 118 -9.30 17.55 -8.94
CA VAL A 118 -9.85 18.49 -9.93
C VAL A 118 -9.63 18.01 -11.37
N LEU A 119 -8.43 17.51 -11.67
CA LEU A 119 -8.11 16.95 -12.99
C LEU A 119 -8.96 15.70 -13.29
N GLY A 120 -9.11 14.81 -12.31
CA GLY A 120 -9.96 13.62 -12.42
C GLY A 120 -11.43 13.96 -12.66
N ALA A 121 -11.98 14.92 -11.92
CA ALA A 121 -13.35 15.40 -12.12
C ALA A 121 -13.55 16.02 -13.51
N SER A 122 -12.57 16.79 -13.99
CA SER A 122 -12.60 17.41 -15.32
C SER A 122 -12.52 16.40 -16.45
N ALA A 123 -11.72 15.34 -16.29
CA ALA A 123 -11.62 14.26 -17.28
C ALA A 123 -12.92 13.45 -17.35
N SER A 124 -13.49 13.08 -16.21
CA SER A 124 -14.75 12.33 -16.15
C SER A 124 -15.93 13.09 -16.77
N CYS A 125 -15.92 14.43 -16.75
CA CYS A 125 -16.96 15.25 -17.34
C CYS A 125 -16.83 15.36 -18.88
N ARG A 126 -15.61 15.25 -19.43
CA ARG A 126 -15.36 15.33 -20.88
C ARG A 126 -15.82 14.08 -21.64
N ASP A 127 -15.76 12.91 -21.01
CA ASP A 127 -16.14 11.63 -21.63
C ASP A 127 -17.66 11.49 -21.91
N LEU A 128 -18.50 12.34 -21.32
CA LEU A 128 -19.96 12.34 -21.56
C LEU A 128 -20.37 13.05 -22.86
N SER A 129 -19.44 13.72 -23.57
CA SER A 129 -19.71 14.40 -24.84
C SER A 129 -19.46 13.54 -26.09
N THR A 130 -18.93 12.32 -25.92
CA THR A 130 -18.66 11.40 -27.03
C THR A 130 -19.83 10.43 -27.17
N PRO A 131 -20.65 10.49 -28.24
CA PRO A 131 -21.75 9.55 -28.41
C PRO A 131 -21.19 8.12 -28.54
N CYS A 132 -21.69 7.22 -27.68
CA CYS A 132 -21.37 5.81 -27.71
C CYS A 132 -21.74 5.25 -29.10
N LYS A 133 -20.76 4.77 -29.87
CA LYS A 133 -21.06 4.11 -31.15
C LYS A 133 -21.87 2.84 -30.86
N PRO A 134 -23.00 2.61 -31.53
CA PRO A 134 -23.73 1.36 -31.35
C PRO A 134 -22.83 0.20 -31.76
N VAL A 135 -22.70 -0.76 -30.85
CA VAL A 135 -22.08 -2.06 -31.16
C VAL A 135 -23.11 -2.81 -32.00
N ASN A 136 -22.84 -2.97 -33.28
CA ASN A 136 -23.65 -3.83 -34.14
C ASN A 136 -23.41 -5.29 -33.69
N ALA A 137 -24.51 -5.99 -33.39
CA ALA A 137 -24.57 -7.42 -33.11
C ALA A 137 -24.37 -8.25 -34.38
#